data_AF-A0A243SHB4-F1
#
_entry.id   AF-A0A243SHB4-F1
#
_cell.length_a   1.000
_cell.length_b   1.000
_cell.length_c   1.000
_cell.angle_alpha   90.00
_cell.angle_beta   90.00
_cell.angle_gamma   90.00
#
_symmetry.space_group_name_H-M   'P 1'
#
loop_
_entity.id
_entity.type
_entity.pdbx_description
1 polymer ?
#
loop_
_entity_poly.entity_id
_entity_poly.type
_entity_poly.pdbx_seq_one_letter_code
_entity_poly.pdbx_strand_id
1 'polypeptide(L)' 'MSTAELKLKLFREIDNLEKTKLEKVYGLLLNFINSENNGNEWEVMSLAQQQGLQDAIEELDSNSGLNHQTVLDKYKTRYE' A
#
# COMPACT_ATOMS: atom_id res chain seq x y z
N MET A 1 -16.02 -1.86 -28.98
CA MET A 1 -16.47 -2.46 -27.71
C MET A 1 -17.09 -1.37 -26.87
N SER A 2 -18.38 -1.46 -26.60
CA SER A 2 -19.10 -0.53 -25.72
C SER A 2 -18.76 -0.79 -24.25
N THR A 3 -19.05 0.19 -23.40
CA THR A 3 -18.92 0.05 -21.95
C THR A 3 -19.73 -1.14 -21.41
N ALA A 4 -20.91 -1.39 -21.98
CA ALA A 4 -21.74 -2.53 -21.62
C ALA A 4 -21.07 -3.86 -22.00
N GLU A 5 -20.53 -3.96 -23.22
CA GLU A 5 -19.81 -5.16 -23.69
C GLU A 5 -18.58 -5.47 -22.84
N LEU A 6 -17.82 -4.44 -22.45
CA LEU A 6 -16.64 -4.60 -21.60
C LEU A 6 -17.01 -5.12 -20.20
N LYS A 7 -18.03 -4.53 -19.57
CA LYS A 7 -18.52 -4.98 -18.25
C LYS A 7 -18.99 -6.43 -18.27
N LEU A 8 -19.72 -6.80 -19.32
CA LEU A 8 -20.24 -8.16 -19.49
C LEU A 8 -19.11 -9.18 -19.70
N LYS A 9 -18.06 -8.80 -20.42
CA LYS A 9 -16.87 -9.63 -20.59
C LYS A 9 -16.12 -9.83 -19.27
N LEU A 10 -15.88 -8.76 -18.51
CA LEU A 10 -15.25 -8.85 -17.19
C LEU A 10 -16.04 -9.75 -16.22
N PHE A 11 -17.37 -9.61 -16.19
CA PHE A 11 -18.23 -10.48 -15.39
C PHE A 11 -18.02 -11.96 -15.71
N ARG A 12 -18.02 -12.32 -17.00
CA ARG A 12 -17.83 -13.72 -17.44
C ARG A 12 -16.45 -14.28 -17.08
N GLU A 13 -15.39 -13.48 -17.17
CA GLU A 13 -14.05 -13.92 -16.78
C GLU A 13 -13.97 -14.16 -15.26
N ILE A 14 -14.61 -13.29 -14.46
CA ILE A 14 -14.65 -13.39 -13.00
C ILE A 14 -15.49 -14.58 -12.53
N ASP A 15 -16.63 -14.84 -13.18
CA ASP A 15 -17.58 -15.89 -12.81
C ASP A 15 -16.97 -17.30 -12.85
N ASN A 16 -15.95 -17.50 -13.69
CA ASN A 16 -15.24 -18.78 -13.83
C ASN A 16 -14.07 -18.95 -12.86
N LEU A 17 -13.77 -17.95 -12.01
CA LEU A 17 -12.62 -18.02 -11.11
C LEU A 17 -12.94 -18.85 -9.87
N GLU A 18 -12.01 -19.74 -9.53
CA GLU A 18 -11.98 -20.38 -8.23
C GLU A 18 -11.78 -19.36 -7.11
N LYS A 19 -12.33 -19.66 -5.93
CA LYS A 19 -12.40 -18.75 -4.77
C LYS A 19 -11.10 -18.01 -4.46
N THR A 20 -9.96 -18.71 -4.40
CA THR A 20 -8.66 -18.09 -4.08
C THR A 20 -8.19 -17.09 -5.12
N LYS A 21 -8.51 -17.31 -6.40
CA LYS A 21 -8.21 -16.34 -7.48
C LYS A 21 -9.20 -15.17 -7.44
N LEU A 22 -10.46 -15.45 -7.16
CA LEU A 22 -11.50 -14.44 -7.01
C LEU A 22 -11.18 -13.46 -5.87
N GLU A 23 -10.71 -13.93 -4.72
CA GLU A 23 -10.29 -13.09 -3.58
C GLU A 23 -9.15 -12.13 -3.96
N LYS A 24 -8.19 -12.60 -4.77
CA LYS A 24 -7.10 -11.74 -5.28
C LYS A 24 -7.62 -10.69 -6.25
N VAL A 25 -8.49 -11.07 -7.19
CA VAL A 25 -9.10 -10.15 -8.15
C VAL A 25 -9.96 -9.11 -7.44
N TYR A 26 -10.70 -9.52 -6.40
CA TYR A 26 -11.46 -8.61 -5.54
C TYR A 26 -10.55 -7.57 -4.88
N GLY A 27 -9.44 -7.98 -4.26
CA GLY A 27 -8.49 -7.05 -3.65
C GLY A 27 -7.90 -6.05 -4.65
N LEU A 28 -7.53 -6.51 -5.85
CA LEU A 28 -7.01 -5.64 -6.91
C LEU A 28 -8.04 -4.63 -7.40
N LEU A 29 -9.28 -5.08 -7.66
CA LEU A 29 -10.38 -4.20 -8.07
C LEU A 29 -10.73 -3.18 -7.00
N LEU A 30 -10.78 -3.60 -5.73
CA LEU A 30 -11.04 -2.72 -4.60
C LEU A 30 -9.96 -1.64 -4.49
N ASN A 31 -8.68 -2.03 -4.60
CA ASN A 31 -7.57 -1.09 -4.59
C ASN A 31 -7.64 -0.11 -5.75
N PHE A 32 -7.94 -0.60 -6.96
CA PHE A 32 -8.09 0.25 -8.14
C PHE A 32 -9.23 1.28 -7.97
N ILE A 33 -10.41 0.84 -7.51
CA ILE A 33 -11.56 1.71 -7.27
C ILE A 33 -11.25 2.73 -6.16
N ASN A 34 -10.56 2.30 -5.10
CA ASN A 34 -10.21 3.17 -3.99
C ASN A 34 -9.04 4.10 -4.31
N SER A 35 -8.19 3.74 -5.28
CA SER A 35 -7.05 4.57 -5.70
C SER A 35 -7.47 5.88 -6.36
N GLU A 36 -8.69 5.97 -6.93
CA GLU A 36 -9.23 7.24 -7.40
C GLU A 36 -9.65 8.17 -6.24
N ASN A 37 -9.85 7.64 -5.03
CA ASN A 37 -10.13 8.44 -3.82
C ASN A 37 -8.84 8.82 -3.05
N ASN A 38 -7.73 8.14 -3.32
CA ASN A 38 -6.42 8.47 -2.79
C ASN A 38 -5.60 9.12 -3.92
N GLY A 39 -5.75 10.44 -4.10
CA GLY A 39 -4.76 11.21 -4.84
C GLY A 39 -3.37 10.79 -4.34
N ASN A 40 -2.42 10.62 -5.28
CA ASN A 40 -1.06 10.12 -5.05
C ASN A 40 -0.63 10.40 -3.61
N GLU A 41 -0.52 9.37 -2.76
CA GLU A 41 -0.38 9.57 -1.30
C GLU A 41 0.79 10.50 -0.97
N TRP A 42 1.82 10.49 -1.83
CA TRP A 42 2.92 11.44 -1.81
C TRP A 42 2.46 12.90 -1.93
N GLU A 43 1.59 13.23 -2.89
CA GLU A 43 1.11 14.58 -3.17
C GLU A 43 0.18 15.13 -2.07
N VAL A 44 -0.46 14.27 -1.28
CA VAL A 44 -1.32 14.69 -0.16
C VAL A 44 -0.58 14.78 1.17
N MET A 45 0.66 14.29 1.25
CA MET A 45 1.51 14.46 2.43
C MET A 45 1.99 15.90 2.58
N SER A 46 2.11 16.36 3.83
CA SER A 46 2.81 17.61 4.13
C SER A 46 4.29 17.51 3.73
N LEU A 47 4.90 18.66 3.42
CA LEU A 47 6.34 18.73 3.12
C LEU A 47 7.20 18.10 4.22
N ALA A 48 6.79 18.25 5.49
CA ALA A 48 7.50 17.64 6.62
C ALA A 48 7.44 16.11 6.59
N GLN A 49 6.31 15.52 6.18
CA GLN A 49 6.17 14.08 6.04
C GLN A 49 6.95 13.53 4.85
N GLN A 50 6.91 14.23 3.72
CA GLN A 50 7.72 13.88 2.54
C GLN A 50 9.21 13.92 2.87
N GLN A 51 9.67 15.00 3.52
CA GLN A 51 11.06 15.15 3.93
C GLN A 51 11.46 14.07 4.95
N GLY A 52 10.65 13.80 5.97
CA GLY A 52 10.96 12.76 6.95
C GLY A 52 11.06 11.35 6.34
N LEU A 53 10.30 11.06 5.28
CA LEU A 53 10.46 9.81 4.53
C LEU A 53 11.76 9.79 3.71
N GLN A 54 12.14 10.90 3.08
CA GLN A 54 13.41 11.02 2.36
C GLN A 54 14.60 10.84 3.30
N ASP A 55 14.58 11.53 4.45
CA ASP A 55 15.61 11.43 5.48
C ASP A 55 15.77 9.97 5.95
N ALA A 56 14.64 9.27 6.19
CA ALA A 56 14.66 7.87 6.61
C ALA A 56 15.25 6.92 5.54
N ILE A 57 14.98 7.19 4.25
CA ILE A 57 15.57 6.42 3.15
C ILE A 57 17.08 6.64 3.10
N GLU A 58 17.55 7.89 3.21
CA GLU A 58 18.98 8.21 3.25
C GLU A 58 19.69 7.60 4.47
N GLU A 59 19.03 7.57 5.63
CA GLU A 59 19.54 6.89 6.83
C GLU A 59 19.68 5.37 6.62
N LEU A 60 18.74 4.75 5.92
CA LEU A 60 18.81 3.33 5.60
C LEU A 60 19.92 3.03 4.57
N ASP A 61 20.03 3.84 3.51
CA ASP A 61 21.05 3.70 2.47
C ASP A 61 22.48 3.96 3.00
N SER A 62 22.62 4.87 3.96
CA SER A 62 23.88 5.11 4.68
C SER A 62 24.20 4.06 5.74
N ASN A 63 23.39 3.00 5.86
CA ASN A 63 23.51 1.94 6.86
C ASN A 63 23.47 2.48 8.32
N SER A 64 22.81 3.61 8.51
CA SER A 64 22.57 4.27 9.81
C SER A 64 21.25 3.85 10.45
N GLY A 65 20.51 2.92 9.81
CA GLY A 65 19.27 2.36 10.33
C GLY A 65 19.46 1.63 11.67
N LEU A 66 18.47 1.77 12.56
CA LEU A 66 18.47 1.06 13.84
C LEU A 66 17.86 -0.34 13.68
N ASN A 67 18.50 -1.34 14.28
CA ASN A 67 17.92 -2.68 14.36
C ASN A 67 16.62 -2.64 15.16
N HIS A 68 15.60 -3.37 14.69
CA HIS A 68 14.29 -3.45 15.34
C HIS A 68 14.38 -3.84 16.83
N GLN A 69 15.22 -4.81 17.19
CA GLN A 69 15.39 -5.24 18.58
C GLN A 69 15.97 -4.12 19.45
N THR A 70 16.95 -3.37 18.93
CA THR A 70 17.54 -2.21 19.62
C THR A 70 16.51 -1.12 19.89
N VAL A 71 15.59 -0.89 18.94
CA VAL A 71 14.48 0.05 19.12
C VAL A 71 13.56 -0.44 20.25
N LEU A 72 13.15 -1.71 20.22
CA LEU A 72 12.29 -2.28 21.27
C LEU A 72 12.93 -2.20 22.65
N ASP A 73 14.20 -2.58 22.77
CA ASP A 73 14.93 -2.57 24.04
C ASP A 73 15.02 -1.16 24.65
N LYS A 74 15.21 -0.13 23.81
CA LYS A 74 15.27 1.28 24.23
C LYS A 74 13.96 1.77 24.84
N TYR A 75 12.81 1.32 24.34
CA TYR A 75 11.51 1.79 24.81
C TYR A 75 10.89 0.89 25.88
N LYS A 76 11.37 -0.35 26.03
CA LYS A 76 10.95 -1.26 27.10
C LYS A 76 11.28 -0.72 28.49
N THR A 77 12.42 -0.05 28.66
CA THR A 77 12.89 0.51 29.94
C THR A 77 12.26 1.86 30.32
N ARG A 78 11.41 2.44 29.47
CA ARG A 78 10.81 3.76 29.73
C ARG A 78 9.54 3.69 30.60
N TYR A 79 8.97 2.51 30.79
CA TYR A 79 7.71 2.30 31.52
C TYR A 79 7.82 1.26 32.66
N GLU A 80 9.03 0.91 33.08
CA GLU A 80 9.31 0.18 34.33
C GLU A 80 9.76 1.17 35.41
#